data_AF-A0A673THQ4-F1
#
_entry.id   AF-A0A673THQ4-F1
#
_cell.length_a   1.000
_cell.length_b   1.000
_cell.length_c   1.000
_cell.angle_alpha   90.00
_cell.angle_beta   90.00
_cell.angle_gamma   90.00
#
_symmetry.space_group_name_H-M   'P 1'
#
loop_
_entity.id
_entity.type
_entity.pdbx_description
1 polymer ?
#
loop_
_entity_poly.entity_id
_entity_poly.type
_entity_poly.pdbx_seq_one_letter_code
_entity_poly.pdbx_strand_id
1 'polypeptide(L)'
;MAAYLSEADFVMVEEGFSTRDLLEELTLGASQATSGDVAAFFVADLGAVMRKHFCFLKCLPRVRPFYTVKCNSSPGVLKVLAELGLGFSCANKIASVINSALDLYFPEGCGVDILAKLGRYYVTSAFTLAVSIIAKKEVLLDQPGREEESSSTPKTTVYHLGEGVYGIFSSVLFDSTCPSPILQKVSLPDLGPFSIVCVLN
;
A
#
# COMPACT_ATOMS: atom_id res chain seq x y z
N MET A 1 16.54 4.26 20.17
CA MET A 1 17.43 4.30 18.99
C MET A 1 16.54 4.33 17.77
N ALA A 2 16.54 5.43 17.03
CA ALA A 2 15.81 5.55 15.78
C ALA A 2 16.48 4.62 14.76
N ALA A 3 15.77 3.59 14.30
CA ALA A 3 16.18 2.83 13.13
C ALA A 3 16.10 3.79 11.93
N TYR A 4 17.22 4.44 11.63
CA TYR A 4 17.42 5.04 10.31
C TYR A 4 17.30 3.88 9.30
N LEU A 5 16.44 4.04 8.29
CA LEU A 5 16.34 3.07 7.20
C LEU A 5 17.74 2.82 6.64
N SER A 6 18.07 1.55 6.44
CA SER A 6 19.35 1.17 5.85
C SER A 6 19.29 1.44 4.34
N GLU A 7 20.43 1.70 3.70
CA GLU A 7 20.47 1.83 2.23
C GLU A 7 19.96 0.57 1.50
N ALA A 8 19.91 -0.58 2.18
CA ALA A 8 19.38 -1.83 1.65
C ALA A 8 17.84 -1.85 1.50
N ASP A 9 17.12 -0.91 2.11
CA ASP A 9 15.66 -0.80 2.00
C ASP A 9 15.22 0.00 0.77
N PHE A 10 16.17 0.58 0.03
CA PHE A 10 15.92 1.36 -1.18
C PHE A 10 16.56 0.68 -2.38
N VAL A 11 15.75 0.39 -3.40
CA VAL A 11 16.24 -0.10 -4.68
C VAL A 11 16.08 1.04 -5.69
N MET A 12 17.20 1.54 -6.20
CA MET A 12 17.20 2.44 -7.35
C MET A 12 17.03 1.59 -8.60
N VAL A 13 16.12 2.01 -9.46
CA VAL A 13 15.67 1.19 -10.57
C VAL A 13 15.85 1.92 -11.89
N GLU A 14 16.23 1.20 -12.94
CA GLU A 14 16.40 1.77 -14.28
C GLU A 14 15.06 2.24 -14.90
N GLU A 15 15.18 3.14 -15.87
CA GLU A 15 14.04 3.70 -16.58
C GLU A 15 13.29 2.61 -17.37
N GLY A 16 12.03 2.36 -17.02
CA GLY A 16 11.18 1.33 -17.64
C GLY A 16 10.95 0.08 -16.78
N PHE A 17 11.68 -0.09 -15.69
CA PHE A 17 11.43 -1.17 -14.75
C PHE A 17 10.23 -0.85 -13.86
N SER A 18 9.31 -1.80 -13.73
CA SER A 18 8.05 -1.61 -13.04
C SER A 18 8.10 -2.16 -11.62
N THR A 19 7.17 -1.69 -10.77
CA THR A 19 6.96 -2.28 -9.44
C THR A 19 6.65 -3.78 -9.49
N ARG A 20 6.12 -4.28 -10.62
CA ARG A 20 5.84 -5.71 -10.82
C ARG A 20 7.12 -6.52 -10.98
N ASP A 21 8.08 -5.99 -11.73
CA ASP A 21 9.36 -6.67 -11.96
C ASP A 21 10.14 -6.79 -10.63
N LEU A 22 10.11 -5.72 -9.82
CA LEU A 22 10.69 -5.76 -8.47
C LEU A 22 9.99 -6.80 -7.59
N LEU A 23 8.67 -6.91 -7.71
CA LEU A 23 7.88 -7.85 -6.93
C LEU A 23 8.21 -9.30 -7.30
N GLU A 24 8.40 -9.59 -8.58
CA GLU A 24 8.84 -10.90 -9.06
C GLU A 24 10.23 -11.24 -8.52
N GLU A 25 11.18 -10.31 -8.63
CA GLU A 25 12.54 -10.51 -8.13
C GLU A 25 12.56 -10.77 -6.62
N LEU A 26 11.87 -9.94 -5.82
CA LEU A 26 11.79 -10.10 -4.37
C LEU A 26 11.08 -11.40 -3.97
N THR A 27 10.04 -11.79 -4.71
CA THR A 27 9.33 -13.05 -4.45
C THR A 27 10.22 -14.26 -4.75
N LEU A 28 10.97 -14.22 -5.86
CA LEU A 28 11.93 -15.26 -6.24
C LEU A 28 13.08 -15.36 -5.24
N GLY A 29 13.58 -14.22 -4.75
CA GLY A 29 14.63 -14.16 -3.73
C GLY A 29 14.17 -14.69 -2.37
N ALA A 30 12.99 -14.29 -1.91
CA ALA A 30 12.41 -14.77 -0.65
C ALA A 30 12.20 -16.28 -0.64
N SER A 31 11.81 -16.84 -1.80
CA SER A 31 11.59 -18.28 -1.97
C SER A 31 12.88 -19.12 -1.89
N GLN A 32 14.03 -18.55 -2.25
CA GLN A 32 15.33 -19.23 -2.17
C GLN A 32 15.95 -19.18 -0.77
N ALA A 33 15.56 -18.19 0.04
CA ALA A 33 16.12 -17.96 1.37
C ALA A 33 15.45 -18.78 2.49
N THR A 34 14.19 -19.21 2.31
CA THR A 34 13.44 -19.91 3.35
C THR A 34 12.73 -21.15 2.81
N SER A 35 12.93 -22.31 3.46
CA SER A 35 12.22 -23.56 3.17
C SER A 35 10.74 -23.55 3.66
N GLY A 36 10.11 -22.38 3.71
CA GLY A 36 8.77 -22.14 4.25
C GLY A 36 8.09 -20.93 3.61
N ASP A 37 6.79 -20.77 3.90
CA ASP A 37 5.88 -19.75 3.35
C ASP A 37 6.53 -18.36 3.20
N VAL A 38 6.36 -17.76 2.02
CA VAL A 38 6.78 -16.38 1.75
C VAL A 38 5.88 -15.43 2.56
N ALA A 39 6.45 -14.72 3.52
CA ALA A 39 5.73 -13.74 4.33
C ALA A 39 5.19 -12.59 3.47
N ALA A 40 4.07 -11.98 3.90
CA ALA A 40 3.52 -10.81 3.22
C ALA A 40 4.48 -9.61 3.31
N PHE A 41 4.60 -8.85 2.22
CA PHE A 41 5.47 -7.67 2.18
C PHE A 41 4.90 -6.56 1.30
N PHE A 42 5.32 -5.33 1.57
CA PHE A 42 4.94 -4.15 0.80
C PHE A 42 6.10 -3.69 -0.08
N VAL A 43 5.79 -3.28 -1.30
CA VAL A 43 6.68 -2.54 -2.18
C VAL A 43 6.13 -1.13 -2.35
N ALA A 44 6.98 -0.12 -2.20
CA ALA A 44 6.60 1.28 -2.32
C ALA A 44 7.32 1.97 -3.49
N ASP A 45 6.56 2.45 -4.49
CA ASP A 45 7.06 3.36 -5.52
C ASP A 45 7.13 4.79 -4.97
N LEU A 46 8.30 5.18 -4.47
CA LEU A 46 8.54 6.55 -4.01
C LEU A 46 8.49 7.58 -5.16
N GLY A 47 8.77 7.16 -6.39
CA GLY A 47 8.59 7.99 -7.58
C GLY A 47 7.12 8.39 -7.78
N ALA A 48 6.17 7.51 -7.46
CA ALA A 48 4.74 7.85 -7.48
C ALA A 48 4.41 8.96 -6.47
N VAL A 49 5.03 8.93 -5.28
CA VAL A 49 4.88 9.97 -4.25
C VAL A 49 5.41 11.30 -4.79
N MET A 50 6.60 11.31 -5.38
CA MET A 50 7.20 12.51 -6.00
C MET A 50 6.32 13.07 -7.12
N ARG A 51 5.86 12.22 -8.06
CA ARG A 51 5.00 12.64 -9.18
C ARG A 51 3.72 13.30 -8.69
N LYS A 52 3.09 12.75 -7.64
CA LYS A 52 1.91 13.36 -7.02
C LYS A 52 2.24 14.70 -6.36
N HIS A 53 3.39 14.83 -5.71
CA HIS A 53 3.81 16.10 -5.14
C HIS A 53 3.91 17.20 -6.21
N PHE A 54 4.65 16.94 -7.29
CA PHE A 54 4.78 17.89 -8.39
C PHE A 54 3.44 18.17 -9.08
N CYS A 55 2.59 17.16 -9.26
CA CYS A 55 1.25 17.34 -9.79
C CYS A 55 0.39 18.24 -8.89
N PHE A 56 0.44 18.04 -7.57
CA PHE A 56 -0.27 18.88 -6.61
C PHE A 56 0.18 20.34 -6.71
N LEU A 57 1.49 20.60 -6.70
CA LEU A 57 2.02 21.97 -6.82
C LEU A 57 1.68 22.61 -8.17
N LYS A 58 1.70 21.84 -9.26
CA LYS A 58 1.33 22.33 -10.59
C LYS A 58 -0.15 22.70 -10.67
N CYS A 59 -1.03 21.88 -10.09
CA CYS A 59 -2.48 22.08 -10.13
C CYS A 59 -2.95 23.13 -9.11
N LEU A 60 -2.28 23.23 -7.97
CA LEU A 60 -2.64 24.11 -6.85
C LEU A 60 -1.41 24.93 -6.39
N PRO A 61 -0.87 25.83 -7.22
CA PRO A 61 0.38 26.54 -6.94
C PRO A 61 0.29 27.50 -5.74
N ARG A 62 -0.92 27.90 -5.35
CA ARG A 62 -1.17 28.78 -4.20
C ARG A 62 -1.42 28.03 -2.89
N VAL A 63 -1.49 26.70 -2.93
CA VAL A 63 -1.83 25.87 -1.78
C VAL A 63 -0.57 25.19 -1.28
N ARG A 64 -0.22 25.39 0.00
CA ARG A 64 0.91 24.70 0.63
C ARG A 64 0.44 23.33 1.16
N PRO A 65 1.02 22.23 0.66
CA PRO A 65 0.67 20.90 1.13
C PRO A 65 1.34 20.55 2.48
N PHE A 66 0.60 19.83 3.32
CA PHE A 66 1.07 19.23 4.57
C PHE A 66 0.69 17.74 4.57
N TYR A 67 1.64 16.85 4.88
CA TYR A 67 1.38 15.41 4.92
C TYR A 67 0.87 14.95 6.29
N THR A 68 -0.23 14.21 6.32
CA THR A 68 -0.76 13.62 7.56
C THR A 68 -0.03 12.32 7.89
N VAL A 69 0.92 12.38 8.83
CA VAL A 69 1.80 11.25 9.19
C VAL A 69 1.02 10.01 9.68
N LYS A 70 -0.16 10.21 10.26
CA LYS A 70 -1.05 9.11 10.70
C LYS A 70 -1.48 8.18 9.54
N CYS A 71 -1.53 8.68 8.30
CA CYS A 71 -1.99 7.89 7.16
C CYS A 71 -0.99 6.79 6.77
N ASN A 72 0.31 7.09 6.80
CA ASN A 72 1.38 6.13 6.59
C ASN A 72 2.69 6.77 7.08
N SER A 73 3.34 6.16 8.07
CA SER A 73 4.57 6.66 8.70
C SER A 73 5.83 5.98 8.17
N SER A 74 5.79 5.41 6.96
CA SER A 74 6.95 4.82 6.31
C SER A 74 8.07 5.86 6.21
N PRO A 75 9.27 5.61 6.78
CA PRO A 75 10.30 6.62 6.80
C PRO A 75 10.79 6.98 5.38
N GLY A 76 10.65 6.10 4.39
CA GLY A 76 10.99 6.41 2.99
C GLY A 76 10.06 7.48 2.40
N VAL A 77 8.75 7.37 2.65
CA VAL A 77 7.78 8.40 2.26
C VAL A 77 8.05 9.71 2.99
N LEU A 78 8.27 9.65 4.30
CA LEU A 78 8.53 10.84 5.11
C LEU A 78 9.81 11.54 4.67
N LYS A 79 10.89 10.80 4.38
CA LYS A 79 12.15 11.34 3.91
C LYS A 79 12.00 12.05 2.57
N VAL A 80 11.38 11.40 1.58
CA VAL A 80 11.15 12.00 0.26
C VAL A 80 10.30 13.26 0.36
N LEU A 81 9.20 13.23 1.12
CA LEU A 81 8.34 14.41 1.28
C LEU A 81 9.06 15.55 2.04
N ALA A 82 9.91 15.22 3.02
CA ALA A 82 10.71 16.22 3.73
C ALA A 82 11.77 16.86 2.83
N GLU A 83 12.45 16.07 1.99
CA GLU A 83 13.43 16.56 1.01
C GLU A 83 12.77 17.44 -0.07
N LEU A 84 11.50 17.18 -0.41
CA LEU A 84 10.70 18.02 -1.29
C LEU A 84 10.17 19.30 -0.62
N GLY A 85 10.45 19.51 0.67
CA GLY A 85 10.04 20.69 1.42
C GLY A 85 8.59 20.69 1.91
N LEU A 86 7.96 19.52 1.99
CA LEU A 86 6.59 19.39 2.49
C LEU A 86 6.51 19.61 4.01
N GLY A 87 5.43 20.25 4.46
CA GLY A 87 5.08 20.28 5.88
C GLY A 87 4.50 18.95 6.36
N PHE A 88 4.47 18.70 7.67
CA PHE A 88 3.88 17.51 8.27
C PHE A 88 2.81 17.87 9.31
N SER A 89 1.64 17.25 9.19
CA SER A 89 0.54 17.35 10.14
C SER A 89 0.57 16.16 11.10
N CYS A 90 1.04 16.41 12.33
CA CYS A 90 1.10 15.43 13.41
C CYS A 90 -0.12 15.56 14.34
N ALA A 91 -0.79 14.45 14.65
CA ALA A 91 -2.00 14.44 15.49
C ALA A 91 -1.71 14.42 17.01
N ASN A 92 -0.62 15.04 17.45
CA ASN A 92 -0.30 15.09 18.88
C ASN A 92 -1.17 16.15 19.57
N LYS A 93 -1.64 15.86 20.80
CA LYS A 93 -2.45 16.78 21.61
C LYS A 93 -1.77 18.14 21.78
N ILE A 94 -0.45 18.14 21.96
CA ILE A 94 0.35 19.37 22.09
C ILE A 94 0.32 20.20 20.81
N ALA A 95 0.49 19.55 19.65
CA ALA A 95 0.45 20.23 18.35
C ALA A 95 -0.94 20.82 18.06
N SER A 96 -2.01 20.13 18.48
CA SER A 96 -3.38 20.66 18.37
C SER A 96 -3.56 21.95 19.17
N VAL A 97 -3.07 21.99 20.42
CA VAL A 97 -3.16 23.19 21.27
C VAL A 97 -2.38 24.35 20.66
N ILE A 98 -1.19 24.08 20.13
CA ILE A 98 -0.36 25.09 19.46
C ILE A 98 -1.06 25.62 18.21
N ASN A 99 -1.59 24.75 17.35
CA ASN A 99 -2.30 25.18 16.15
C ASN A 99 -3.53 26.03 16.49
N SER A 100 -4.32 25.62 17.49
CA SER A 100 -5.47 26.43 17.94
C SER A 100 -5.06 27.78 18.54
N ALA A 101 -3.91 27.85 19.22
CA ALA A 101 -3.37 29.13 19.68
C ALA A 101 -2.91 29.99 18.48
N LEU A 102 -2.23 29.40 17.50
CA LEU A 102 -1.82 30.11 16.29
C LEU A 102 -3.02 30.67 15.52
N ASP A 103 -4.08 29.90 15.36
CA ASP A 103 -5.32 30.33 14.69
C ASP A 103 -6.02 31.49 15.46
N LEU A 104 -5.91 31.51 16.80
CA LEU A 104 -6.47 32.57 17.65
C LEU A 104 -5.64 33.86 17.64
N TYR A 105 -4.30 33.73 17.71
CA TYR A 105 -3.39 34.87 17.77
C TYR A 105 -3.02 35.43 16.39
N PHE A 106 -3.16 34.64 15.32
CA PHE A 106 -2.86 35.00 13.93
C PHE A 106 -4.01 34.62 12.97
N PRO A 107 -5.20 35.22 13.11
CA PRO A 107 -6.38 34.85 12.33
C PRO A 107 -6.26 35.21 10.83
N GLU A 108 -6.99 34.46 10.00
CA GLU A 108 -7.02 34.62 8.56
C GLU A 108 -7.65 35.96 8.13
N GLY A 109 -6.86 36.83 7.49
CA GLY A 109 -7.29 38.17 7.06
C GLY A 109 -6.18 39.22 6.89
N CYS A 110 -4.95 38.93 7.34
CA CYS A 110 -3.76 39.81 7.20
C CYS A 110 -2.91 39.55 5.94
N GLY A 111 -3.35 38.68 5.03
CA GLY A 111 -2.54 38.08 3.95
C GLY A 111 -2.47 36.55 4.13
N VAL A 112 -3.49 35.86 3.64
CA VAL A 112 -3.78 34.46 3.99
C VAL A 112 -3.00 33.44 3.15
N ASP A 113 -2.40 32.45 3.81
CA ASP A 113 -1.76 31.28 3.19
C ASP A 113 -2.72 30.07 3.19
N ILE A 114 -3.01 29.51 2.02
CA ILE A 114 -3.95 28.36 1.91
C ILE A 114 -3.18 27.06 2.16
N LEU A 115 -3.60 26.28 3.16
CA LEU A 115 -2.95 25.02 3.53
C LEU A 115 -3.85 23.81 3.21
N ALA A 116 -3.26 22.71 2.73
CA ALA A 116 -3.96 21.45 2.52
C ALA A 116 -3.32 20.30 3.29
N LYS A 117 -4.11 19.59 4.12
CA LYS A 117 -3.69 18.37 4.81
C LYS A 117 -3.98 17.15 3.93
N LEU A 118 -2.94 16.60 3.32
CA LEU A 118 -3.00 15.50 2.38
C LEU A 118 -2.46 14.23 3.05
N GLY A 119 -3.26 13.18 3.10
CA GLY A 119 -2.84 11.86 3.61
C GLY A 119 -2.79 10.84 2.48
N ARG A 120 -3.89 10.09 2.35
CA ARG A 120 -4.13 9.08 1.31
C ARG A 120 -3.79 9.53 -0.11
N TYR A 121 -3.94 10.82 -0.41
CA TYR A 121 -3.52 11.40 -1.69
C TYR A 121 -2.11 10.96 -2.08
N TYR A 122 -1.11 11.08 -1.19
CA TYR A 122 0.28 10.72 -1.52
C TYR A 122 0.50 9.21 -1.62
N VAL A 123 -0.03 8.45 -0.66
CA VAL A 123 0.44 7.09 -0.39
C VAL A 123 -0.42 6.00 -1.01
N THR A 124 -1.72 6.21 -1.25
CA THR A 124 -2.62 5.10 -1.63
C THR A 124 -2.18 4.35 -2.88
N SER A 125 -1.71 5.04 -3.92
CA SER A 125 -1.25 4.39 -5.16
C SER A 125 0.25 4.13 -5.20
N ALA A 126 0.97 4.43 -4.12
CA ALA A 126 2.42 4.24 -4.05
C ALA A 126 2.79 2.88 -3.47
N PHE A 127 1.87 2.24 -2.74
CA PHE A 127 2.12 0.97 -2.09
C PHE A 127 1.39 -0.15 -2.82
N THR A 128 2.12 -1.23 -3.04
CA THR A 128 1.60 -2.48 -3.56
C THR A 128 1.92 -3.57 -2.55
N LEU A 129 0.93 -4.39 -2.23
CA LEU A 129 1.05 -5.48 -1.26
C LEU A 129 1.14 -6.82 -1.97
N ALA A 130 2.14 -7.63 -1.62
CA ALA A 130 2.22 -9.04 -1.98
C ALA A 130 1.86 -9.92 -0.78
N VAL A 131 0.95 -10.87 -0.99
CA VAL A 131 0.59 -11.89 0.00
C VAL A 131 0.57 -13.28 -0.63
N SER A 132 1.01 -14.27 0.14
CA SER A 132 1.00 -15.67 -0.28
C SER A 132 -0.35 -16.33 -0.02
N ILE A 133 -0.73 -17.22 -0.94
CA ILE A 133 -1.87 -18.12 -0.76
C ILE A 133 -1.41 -19.32 0.06
N ILE A 134 -1.93 -19.45 1.29
CA ILE A 134 -1.57 -20.53 2.22
C ILE A 134 -2.45 -21.78 2.04
N ALA A 135 -3.65 -21.62 1.50
CA ALA A 135 -4.53 -22.76 1.21
C ALA A 135 -5.47 -22.49 0.03
N LYS A 136 -5.78 -23.55 -0.71
CA LYS A 136 -6.80 -23.57 -1.76
C LYS A 136 -7.83 -24.64 -1.42
N LYS A 137 -9.11 -24.28 -1.42
CA LYS A 137 -10.24 -25.19 -1.21
C LYS A 137 -11.20 -25.11 -2.37
N GLU A 138 -11.54 -26.24 -2.98
CA GLU A 138 -12.61 -26.32 -3.98
C GLU A 138 -13.94 -26.62 -3.28
N VAL A 139 -14.94 -25.79 -3.54
CA VAL A 139 -16.28 -25.91 -2.99
C VAL A 139 -17.24 -26.15 -4.15
N LEU A 140 -17.97 -27.26 -4.06
CA LEU A 140 -19.07 -27.55 -4.97
C LEU A 140 -20.27 -26.69 -4.55
N LEU A 141 -20.79 -25.90 -5.48
CA LEU A 141 -22.08 -25.27 -5.27
C LEU A 141 -23.16 -26.34 -5.45
N ASP A 142 -23.73 -26.81 -4.35
CA ASP A 142 -24.98 -27.55 -4.40
C ASP A 142 -26.06 -26.59 -4.88
N GLN A 143 -26.53 -26.77 -6.12
CA GLN A 143 -27.78 -26.17 -6.56
C GLN A 143 -28.93 -27.01 -5.99
N PRO A 144 -29.84 -26.44 -5.17
CA PRO A 144 -31.06 -27.13 -4.82
C PRO A 144 -32.00 -27.10 -6.04
N GLY A 145 -32.06 -28.22 -6.75
CA GLY A 145 -33.15 -28.53 -7.67
C GLY A 145 -32.92 -28.16 -9.14
N ARG A 146 -32.25 -29.03 -9.89
CA ARG A 146 -32.63 -29.35 -11.28
C ARG A 146 -31.96 -30.64 -11.73
N GLU A 147 -32.79 -31.61 -12.09
CA GLU A 147 -32.35 -32.86 -12.69
C GLU A 147 -31.92 -32.64 -14.15
N GLU A 148 -30.82 -33.32 -14.50
CA GLU A 148 -30.35 -33.78 -15.81
C GLU A 148 -29.54 -32.89 -16.80
N GLU A 149 -28.38 -33.49 -17.12
CA GLU A 149 -27.60 -33.54 -18.38
C GLU A 149 -26.67 -32.39 -18.85
N SER A 150 -25.38 -32.73 -18.79
CA SER A 150 -24.22 -32.19 -19.54
C SER A 150 -23.85 -30.71 -19.34
N SER A 151 -22.94 -30.45 -18.38
CA SER A 151 -21.79 -29.53 -18.51
C SER A 151 -21.22 -29.28 -17.11
N SER A 152 -19.91 -29.07 -17.03
CA SER A 152 -19.12 -28.86 -15.81
C SER A 152 -19.90 -28.22 -14.64
N THR A 153 -20.06 -28.95 -13.53
CA THR A 153 -20.56 -28.35 -12.29
C THR A 153 -19.72 -27.12 -11.94
N PRO A 154 -20.33 -25.97 -11.61
CA PRO A 154 -19.56 -24.78 -11.27
C PRO A 154 -18.83 -25.03 -9.94
N LYS A 155 -17.52 -25.29 -10.05
CA LYS A 155 -16.61 -25.43 -8.91
C LYS A 155 -16.18 -24.03 -8.48
N THR A 156 -16.54 -23.61 -7.28
CA THR A 156 -16.02 -22.37 -6.70
C THR A 156 -14.71 -22.67 -6.00
N THR A 157 -13.64 -21.96 -6.35
CA THR A 157 -12.37 -22.07 -5.62
C THR A 157 -12.27 -20.96 -4.58
N VAL A 158 -11.97 -21.34 -3.35
CA VAL A 158 -11.72 -20.44 -2.21
C VAL A 158 -10.24 -20.47 -1.89
N TYR A 159 -9.63 -19.28 -1.81
CA TYR A 159 -8.22 -19.12 -1.45
C TYR A 159 -8.13 -18.49 -0.06
N HIS A 160 -7.27 -19.06 0.79
CA HIS A 160 -6.91 -18.50 2.08
C HIS A 160 -5.57 -17.80 1.97
N LEU A 161 -5.51 -16.57 2.46
CA LEU A 161 -4.30 -15.74 2.49
C LEU A 161 -3.67 -15.84 3.87
N GLY A 162 -2.34 -15.66 3.95
CA GLY A 162 -1.61 -15.63 5.22
C GLY A 162 -1.97 -14.44 6.13
N GLU A 163 -2.71 -13.46 5.60
CA GLU A 163 -3.02 -12.20 6.25
C GLU A 163 -4.52 -11.89 6.19
N GLY A 164 -5.01 -11.08 7.14
CA GLY A 164 -6.45 -10.87 7.35
C GLY A 164 -6.86 -9.45 7.69
N VAL A 165 -8.16 -9.28 7.96
CA VAL A 165 -8.79 -7.96 8.25
C VAL A 165 -8.35 -7.34 9.58
N TYR A 166 -7.77 -8.13 10.48
CA TYR A 166 -7.17 -7.62 11.71
C TYR A 166 -5.72 -7.14 11.52
N GLY A 167 -5.13 -7.39 10.35
CA GLY A 167 -3.79 -6.95 9.98
C GLY A 167 -3.86 -5.95 8.83
N ILE A 168 -3.20 -6.31 7.72
CA ILE A 168 -3.03 -5.45 6.55
C ILE A 168 -4.34 -5.14 5.81
N PHE A 169 -5.39 -5.95 5.99
CA PHE A 169 -6.70 -5.72 5.38
C PHE A 169 -7.68 -4.96 6.30
N SER A 170 -7.19 -4.33 7.37
CA SER A 170 -8.04 -3.53 8.27
C SER A 170 -8.76 -2.37 7.57
N SER A 171 -8.21 -1.87 6.46
CA SER A 171 -8.87 -0.88 5.59
C SER A 171 -10.21 -1.34 5.04
N VAL A 172 -10.44 -2.65 4.88
CA VAL A 172 -11.74 -3.20 4.46
C VAL A 172 -12.81 -2.92 5.51
N LEU A 173 -12.45 -3.01 6.79
CA LEU A 173 -13.37 -2.78 7.91
C LEU A 173 -13.55 -1.29 8.23
N PHE A 174 -12.46 -0.52 8.23
CA PHE A 174 -12.46 0.86 8.75
C PHE A 174 -12.58 1.94 7.67
N ASP A 175 -12.15 1.65 6.44
CA ASP A 175 -12.07 2.62 5.34
C ASP A 175 -12.99 2.26 4.16
N SER A 176 -13.78 1.18 4.28
CA SER A 176 -14.65 0.63 3.22
C SER A 176 -13.96 0.46 1.87
N THR A 177 -12.63 0.31 1.89
CA THR A 177 -11.80 0.20 0.69
C THR A 177 -11.56 -1.26 0.43
N CYS A 178 -12.00 -1.74 -0.73
CA CYS A 178 -11.80 -3.12 -1.15
C CYS A 178 -10.60 -3.18 -2.08
N PRO A 179 -9.48 -3.82 -1.68
CA PRO A 179 -8.33 -3.95 -2.56
C PRO A 179 -8.69 -4.88 -3.73
N SER A 180 -8.11 -4.61 -4.90
CA SER A 180 -8.33 -5.42 -6.10
C SER A 180 -7.27 -6.51 -6.21
N PRO A 181 -7.63 -7.81 -6.07
CA PRO A 181 -6.66 -8.88 -6.15
C PRO A 181 -6.20 -9.09 -7.59
N ILE A 182 -4.88 -9.13 -7.80
CA ILE A 182 -4.24 -9.48 -9.06
C ILE A 182 -3.44 -10.75 -8.83
N LEU A 183 -3.74 -11.78 -9.62
CA LEU A 183 -3.05 -13.05 -9.57
C LEU A 183 -1.68 -12.92 -10.24
N GLN A 184 -0.60 -13.10 -9.48
CA GLN A 184 0.74 -13.22 -10.05
C GLN A 184 1.24 -14.66 -9.87
N LYS A 185 1.38 -15.35 -11.00
CA LYS A 185 1.86 -16.72 -11.02
C LYS A 185 3.38 -16.71 -11.11
N VAL A 186 4.04 -16.91 -9.98
CA VAL A 186 5.49 -17.12 -9.95
C VAL A 186 5.73 -18.62 -10.02
N SER A 187 6.30 -19.09 -11.13
CA SER A 187 6.73 -20.49 -11.26
C SER A 187 8.06 -20.67 -10.53
N LEU A 188 8.00 -21.14 -9.29
CA LEU A 188 9.19 -21.54 -8.54
C LEU A 188 9.59 -22.96 -8.95
N PRO A 189 10.88 -23.24 -9.18
CA PRO A 189 11.36 -24.56 -9.57
C PRO A 189 11.23 -25.62 -8.45
N ASP A 190 11.24 -25.22 -7.17
CA ASP A 190 11.28 -26.15 -6.03
C ASP A 190 10.05 -26.11 -5.10
N LEU A 191 9.19 -25.10 -5.22
CA LEU A 191 7.91 -25.05 -4.51
C LEU A 191 6.82 -25.45 -5.50
N GLY A 192 5.97 -26.42 -5.13
CA GLY A 192 4.87 -26.88 -5.97
C GLY A 192 3.92 -25.76 -6.44
N PRO A 193 2.82 -26.08 -7.15
CA PRO A 193 1.96 -25.14 -7.88
C PRO A 193 1.19 -24.08 -7.03
N PHE A 194 1.58 -23.85 -5.77
CA PHE A 194 0.90 -23.04 -4.77
C PHE A 194 1.55 -21.69 -4.46
N SER A 195 2.69 -21.35 -5.06
CA SER A 195 3.38 -20.06 -4.86
C SER A 195 2.77 -18.92 -5.68
N ILE A 196 1.46 -18.78 -5.55
CA ILE A 196 0.71 -17.69 -6.13
C ILE A 196 0.80 -16.53 -5.14
N VAL A 197 1.34 -15.42 -5.61
CA VAL A 197 1.29 -14.16 -4.88
C VAL A 197 0.07 -13.40 -5.36
N CYS A 198 -0.81 -13.03 -4.43
CA CYS A 198 -1.87 -12.09 -4.70
C CYS A 198 -1.31 -10.68 -4.49
N VAL A 199 -1.39 -9.87 -5.54
CA VAL A 199 -0.95 -8.49 -5.53
C VAL A 199 -2.15 -7.59 -5.36
N LEU A 200 -2.09 -6.69 -4.40
CA LEU A 200 -3.20 -5.83 -4.00
C LEU A 200 -2.77 -4.37 -4.10
N ASN A 201 -3.56 -3.60 -4.84
CA ASN A 201 -3.47 -2.14 -4.98
C ASN A 201 -4.69 -1.47 -4.34
#